data_AF-A0A8I2E3F8-F1
#
_entry.id   AF-A0A8I2E3F8-F1
#
_cell.length_a   1.000
_cell.length_b   1.000
_cell.length_c   1.000
_cell.angle_alpha   90.00
_cell.angle_beta   90.00
_cell.angle_gamma   90.00
#
_symmetry.space_group_name_H-M   'P 1'
#
loop_
_entity.id
_entity.type
_entity.pdbx_description
1 polymer ?
#
loop_
_entity_poly.entity_id
_entity_poly.type
_entity_poly.pdbx_seq_one_letter_code
_entity_poly.pdbx_strand_id
1 'polypeptide(L)'
;MSVLKRGAGALLASLLLAALPFTAEAAETPATTPAVPAASAEATAATGVVALTGDRAGDRATARPPKLPAGAAQASWYYHITASCRGYENAITAGADYWGGGVRTASSGTPVSCTNGYVAGCGISNAVGCNWNYGGRIALSTMVRDFALLSAHEFGHNWYDHSAVGCASWNSAYDVMKTQMC
;
A
#
# COMPACT_ATOMS: atom_id res chain seq x y z
N MET A 1 -4.72 33.67 -54.21
CA MET A 1 -5.21 32.28 -54.38
C MET A 1 -5.30 31.70 -52.96
N SER A 2 -6.41 31.82 -52.21
CA SER A 2 -7.72 31.13 -52.36
C SER A 2 -7.49 29.60 -52.40
N VAL A 3 -8.06 28.72 -51.56
CA VAL A 3 -9.34 28.69 -50.81
C VAL A 3 -9.24 27.66 -49.66
N LEU A 4 -9.98 27.91 -48.57
CA LEU A 4 -10.37 26.96 -47.52
C LEU A 4 -10.93 25.64 -48.07
N LYS A 5 -10.78 24.53 -47.32
CA LYS A 5 -11.76 23.42 -47.36
C LYS A 5 -12.22 23.05 -45.95
N ARG A 6 -13.47 23.43 -45.68
CA ARG A 6 -14.33 22.89 -44.61
C ARG A 6 -14.82 21.51 -45.04
N GLY A 7 -14.91 20.58 -44.09
CA GLY A 7 -15.67 19.34 -44.23
C GLY A 7 -16.47 19.12 -42.96
N ALA A 8 -17.76 19.41 -43.03
CA ALA A 8 -18.75 19.06 -42.02
C ALA A 8 -19.33 17.67 -42.35
N GLY A 9 -19.62 16.87 -41.34
CA GLY A 9 -20.36 15.61 -41.46
C GLY A 9 -21.04 15.30 -40.13
N ALA A 10 -22.35 15.51 -40.09
CA ALA A 10 -23.24 15.30 -38.96
C ALA A 10 -23.72 13.83 -38.87
N LEU A 11 -24.45 13.53 -37.76
CA LEU A 11 -25.60 12.62 -37.56
C LEU A 11 -25.41 11.85 -36.23
N LEU A 12 -26.18 12.18 -35.17
CA LEU A 12 -27.39 11.46 -34.68
C LEU A 12 -27.06 10.05 -34.11
N ALA A 13 -27.63 9.52 -33.03
CA ALA A 13 -28.59 9.96 -32.02
C ALA A 13 -28.56 8.93 -30.87
N SER A 14 -29.11 9.35 -29.74
CA SER A 14 -29.54 8.65 -28.53
C SER A 14 -29.78 7.13 -28.58
N LEU A 15 -29.37 6.43 -27.52
CA LEU A 15 -30.12 5.30 -26.98
C LEU A 15 -30.17 5.35 -25.45
N LEU A 16 -31.34 4.97 -24.96
CA LEU A 16 -31.89 5.19 -23.62
C LEU A 16 -31.50 4.11 -22.61
N LEU A 17 -31.44 4.55 -21.35
CA LEU A 17 -31.87 3.90 -20.10
C LEU A 17 -31.83 2.36 -19.97
N ALA A 18 -31.10 1.91 -18.96
CA ALA A 18 -31.64 0.96 -17.98
C ALA A 18 -31.07 1.27 -16.59
N ALA A 19 -31.90 1.92 -15.76
CA ALA A 19 -31.67 2.01 -14.33
C ALA A 19 -32.15 0.70 -13.68
N LEU A 20 -31.25 -0.01 -12.99
CA LEU A 20 -31.61 -1.17 -12.17
C LEU A 20 -31.72 -0.71 -10.72
N PRO A 21 -32.90 -0.81 -10.07
CA PRO A 21 -33.02 -0.60 -8.63
C PRO A 21 -32.47 -1.84 -7.92
N PHE A 22 -31.37 -1.69 -7.19
CA PHE A 22 -31.01 -2.67 -6.16
C PHE A 22 -32.03 -2.53 -5.02
N THR A 23 -32.86 -3.55 -4.86
CA THR A 23 -33.78 -3.71 -3.75
C THR A 23 -32.98 -3.92 -2.47
N ALA A 24 -33.11 -2.97 -1.54
CA ALA A 24 -32.65 -3.13 -0.17
C ALA A 24 -33.61 -4.08 0.56
N GLU A 25 -33.10 -5.22 1.02
CA GLU A 25 -33.85 -6.12 1.89
C GLU A 25 -33.36 -5.91 3.33
N ALA A 26 -34.18 -5.20 4.10
CA ALA A 26 -34.05 -5.08 5.53
C ALA A 26 -34.63 -6.35 6.17
N ALA A 27 -33.81 -7.08 6.93
CA ALA A 27 -34.28 -8.08 7.87
C ALA A 27 -33.84 -7.65 9.27
N GLU A 28 -34.77 -6.99 9.97
CA GLU A 28 -34.77 -6.85 11.43
C GLU A 28 -35.32 -8.12 12.08
N THR A 29 -35.09 -8.24 13.40
CA THR A 29 -35.83 -9.00 14.44
C THR A 29 -35.04 -10.19 15.03
N PRO A 30 -35.13 -10.50 16.35
CA PRO A 30 -35.16 -9.66 17.56
C PRO A 30 -34.12 -10.10 18.62
N ALA A 31 -34.01 -9.30 19.69
CA ALA A 31 -33.30 -9.65 20.93
C ALA A 31 -33.99 -10.79 21.70
N THR A 32 -33.21 -11.69 22.30
CA THR A 32 -33.63 -12.50 23.47
C THR A 32 -32.41 -12.82 24.33
N THR A 33 -32.41 -12.27 25.54
CA THR A 33 -31.51 -12.60 26.65
C THR A 33 -32.00 -13.85 27.36
N PRO A 34 -31.10 -14.74 27.79
CA PRO A 34 -31.28 -15.41 29.08
C PRO A 34 -30.09 -15.19 30.03
N ALA A 35 -30.44 -15.21 31.32
CA ALA A 35 -29.64 -14.82 32.46
C ALA A 35 -28.49 -15.78 32.84
N VAL A 36 -27.58 -15.19 33.61
CA VAL A 36 -26.33 -15.65 34.22
C VAL A 36 -26.51 -16.83 35.20
N PRO A 37 -25.52 -17.74 35.28
CA PRO A 37 -25.03 -18.20 36.58
C PRO A 37 -23.59 -17.74 36.80
N ALA A 38 -23.38 -17.08 37.93
CA ALA A 38 -22.08 -16.64 38.41
C ALA A 38 -21.32 -17.84 38.98
N ALA A 39 -20.08 -18.02 38.53
CA ALA A 39 -19.06 -18.74 39.28
C ALA A 39 -17.70 -18.11 38.95
N SER A 40 -17.21 -17.32 39.89
CA SER A 40 -15.86 -16.79 39.92
C SER A 40 -14.84 -17.93 40.07
N ALA A 41 -13.87 -17.99 39.17
CA ALA A 41 -12.55 -18.54 39.44
C ALA A 41 -11.56 -17.89 38.48
N GLU A 42 -10.81 -16.92 38.99
CA GLU A 42 -9.63 -16.35 38.36
C GLU A 42 -8.53 -17.42 38.29
N ALA A 43 -8.04 -17.71 37.09
CA ALA A 43 -6.67 -18.14 36.84
C ALA A 43 -6.38 -18.07 35.33
N THR A 44 -5.85 -16.92 34.92
CA THR A 44 -4.87 -16.78 33.84
C THR A 44 -5.19 -17.51 32.54
N ALA A 45 -6.13 -16.95 31.76
CA ALA A 45 -6.16 -17.20 30.33
C ALA A 45 -4.84 -16.66 29.74
N ALA A 46 -3.90 -17.56 29.46
CA ALA A 46 -2.85 -17.32 28.49
C ALA A 46 -3.55 -17.11 27.14
N THR A 47 -4.01 -15.88 26.90
CA THR A 47 -4.36 -15.41 25.57
C THR A 47 -3.06 -15.49 24.79
N GLY A 48 -2.90 -16.59 24.06
CA GLY A 48 -1.92 -16.70 23.00
C GLY A 48 -2.28 -15.65 21.97
N VAL A 49 -1.87 -14.41 22.22
CA VAL A 49 -1.66 -13.41 21.19
C VAL A 49 -0.58 -14.05 20.34
N VAL A 50 -0.98 -14.70 19.26
CA VAL A 50 -0.07 -14.93 18.15
C VAL A 50 0.35 -13.53 17.76
N ALA A 51 1.54 -13.13 18.23
CA ALA A 51 2.19 -11.95 17.73
C ALA A 51 2.37 -12.19 16.24
N LEU A 52 1.46 -11.63 15.44
CA LEU A 52 1.75 -11.36 14.04
C LEU A 52 2.93 -10.41 14.10
N THR A 53 4.14 -10.97 14.06
CA THR A 53 5.39 -10.22 14.05
C THR A 53 5.45 -9.46 12.74
N GLY A 54 4.78 -8.30 12.70
CA GLY A 54 4.87 -7.30 11.64
C GLY A 54 6.21 -6.54 11.64
N ASP A 55 7.07 -6.85 12.61
CA ASP A 55 8.46 -6.37 12.70
C ASP A 55 9.46 -7.28 11.96
N ARG A 56 9.07 -7.90 10.83
CA ARG A 56 10.06 -8.57 9.97
C ARG A 56 10.79 -7.53 9.13
N ALA A 57 11.61 -6.72 9.80
CA ALA A 57 12.72 -6.07 9.14
C ALA A 57 13.75 -7.18 8.85
N GLY A 58 14.15 -7.35 7.59
CA GLY A 58 15.46 -7.97 7.33
C GLY A 58 16.55 -7.15 8.01
N ASP A 59 17.74 -7.71 8.20
CA ASP A 59 18.86 -7.08 8.91
C ASP A 59 19.20 -5.70 8.30
N ARG A 60 18.53 -4.65 8.78
CA ARG A 60 18.77 -3.24 8.39
C ARG A 60 20.13 -2.75 8.88
N ALA A 61 20.79 -3.52 9.76
CA ALA A 61 22.00 -3.13 10.49
C ALA A 61 23.17 -2.69 9.59
N THR A 62 23.15 -2.98 8.29
CA THR A 62 24.21 -2.59 7.34
C THR A 62 23.75 -1.62 6.24
N ALA A 63 22.47 -1.26 6.20
CA ALA A 63 21.90 -0.44 5.14
C ALA A 63 22.27 1.03 5.32
N ARG A 64 23.24 1.52 4.54
CA ARG A 64 23.49 2.96 4.49
C ARG A 64 22.34 3.63 3.72
N PRO A 65 21.60 4.59 4.30
CA PRO A 65 20.63 5.35 3.53
C PRO A 65 21.38 6.05 2.37
N PRO A 66 20.76 6.20 1.19
CA PRO A 66 21.33 6.97 0.11
C PRO A 66 21.81 8.33 0.63
N LYS A 67 23.10 8.62 0.43
CA LYS A 67 23.69 9.89 0.85
C LYS A 67 23.10 10.99 -0.01
N LEU A 68 22.25 11.82 0.60
CA LEU A 68 21.80 13.06 -0.03
C LEU A 68 23.01 14.00 -0.22
N PRO A 69 23.07 14.77 -1.33
CA PRO A 69 24.07 15.80 -1.49
C PRO A 69 23.97 16.83 -0.35
N ALA A 70 25.11 17.23 0.20
CA ALA A 70 25.17 18.19 1.31
C ALA A 70 24.54 19.53 0.90
N GLY A 71 23.57 20.02 1.69
CA GLY A 71 22.88 21.30 1.44
C GLY A 71 21.55 21.19 0.68
N ALA A 72 21.16 20.01 0.18
CA ALA A 72 19.82 19.79 -0.33
C ALA A 72 18.87 19.48 0.84
N ALA A 73 17.99 20.41 1.19
CA ALA A 73 16.81 20.04 1.96
C ALA A 73 16.00 19.07 1.10
N GLN A 74 15.87 17.81 1.54
CA GLN A 74 15.02 16.87 0.84
C GLN A 74 13.59 17.42 0.89
N ALA A 75 12.97 17.60 -0.28
CA ALA A 75 11.58 18.03 -0.34
C ALA A 75 10.75 17.02 0.47
N SER A 76 10.09 17.51 1.53
CA SER A 76 9.25 16.65 2.35
C SER A 76 8.10 16.13 1.51
N TRP A 77 7.88 14.81 1.58
CA TRP A 77 6.77 14.14 0.92
C TRP A 77 5.92 13.46 1.97
N TYR A 78 4.62 13.36 1.70
CA TYR A 78 3.65 12.94 2.70
C TYR A 78 3.02 11.62 2.31
N TYR A 79 2.80 10.76 3.30
CA TYR A 79 2.06 9.52 3.14
C TYR A 79 1.19 9.28 4.36
N HIS A 80 0.18 8.41 4.23
CA HIS A 80 -0.58 7.94 5.37
C HIS A 80 -0.83 6.44 5.24
N ILE A 81 -0.82 5.78 6.39
CA ILE A 81 -1.01 4.33 6.47
C ILE A 81 -2.48 4.07 6.74
N THR A 82 -3.14 3.38 5.82
CA THR A 82 -4.55 3.02 5.96
C THR A 82 -4.73 1.91 7.00
N ALA A 83 -5.94 1.76 7.52
CA ALA A 83 -6.26 0.75 8.54
C ALA A 83 -5.98 -0.70 8.09
N SER A 84 -5.92 -0.96 6.78
CA SER A 84 -5.60 -2.28 6.22
C SER A 84 -4.21 -2.77 6.60
N CYS A 85 -3.29 -1.87 6.98
CA CYS A 85 -1.91 -2.17 7.35
C CYS A 85 -1.68 -2.34 8.86
N ARG A 86 -2.73 -2.58 9.64
CA ARG A 86 -2.62 -2.69 11.10
C ARG A 86 -1.58 -3.75 11.49
N GLY A 87 -0.59 -3.35 12.29
CA GLY A 87 0.52 -4.18 12.74
C GLY A 87 1.78 -4.10 11.88
N TYR A 88 1.74 -3.41 10.73
CA TYR A 88 2.89 -3.25 9.82
C TYR A 88 3.40 -1.81 9.77
N GLU A 89 2.86 -0.91 10.60
CA GLU A 89 3.14 0.52 10.55
C GLU A 89 4.63 0.84 10.68
N ASN A 90 5.32 0.17 11.60
CA ASN A 90 6.75 0.36 11.83
C ASN A 90 7.59 -0.03 10.61
N ALA A 91 7.25 -1.14 9.95
CA ALA A 91 7.94 -1.61 8.75
C ALA A 91 7.72 -0.66 7.55
N ILE A 92 6.51 -0.11 7.41
CA ILE A 92 6.21 0.90 6.38
C ILE A 92 6.99 2.17 6.64
N THR A 93 6.98 2.66 7.88
CA THR A 93 7.76 3.84 8.27
C THR A 93 9.26 3.60 8.06
N ALA A 94 9.77 2.41 8.41
CA ALA A 94 11.15 2.04 8.15
C ALA A 94 11.51 2.10 6.66
N GLY A 95 10.62 1.65 5.78
CA GLY A 95 10.79 1.73 4.33
C GLY A 95 10.76 3.17 3.80
N ALA A 96 9.88 4.02 4.31
CA ALA A 96 9.85 5.44 3.98
C ALA A 96 11.13 6.16 4.42
N ASP A 97 11.58 5.88 5.66
CA ASP A 97 12.77 6.49 6.26
C ASP A 97 14.05 6.14 5.51
N TYR A 98 14.10 5.00 4.81
CA TYR A 98 15.24 4.65 3.97
C TYR A 98 15.53 5.73 2.93
N TRP A 99 14.50 6.29 2.31
CA TRP A 99 14.66 7.33 1.29
C TRP A 99 14.83 8.73 1.88
N GLY A 100 14.49 8.92 3.15
CA GLY A 100 14.52 10.22 3.83
C GLY A 100 13.35 11.13 3.43
N GLY A 101 13.14 12.20 4.21
CA GLY A 101 12.15 13.26 3.91
C GLY A 101 10.67 12.86 3.96
N GLY A 102 10.36 11.58 4.19
CA GLY A 102 9.00 11.07 4.28
C GLY A 102 8.35 11.46 5.61
N VAL A 103 7.18 12.06 5.54
CA VAL A 103 6.40 12.48 6.70
C VAL A 103 5.09 11.72 6.71
N ARG A 104 4.93 10.84 7.71
CA ARG A 104 3.64 10.17 7.95
C ARG A 104 2.63 11.18 8.46
N THR A 105 1.46 11.20 7.85
CA THR A 105 0.30 11.98 8.30
C THR A 105 -0.83 11.04 8.72
N ALA A 106 -1.87 11.60 9.33
CA ALA A 106 -3.05 10.84 9.72
C ALA A 106 -3.92 10.43 8.51
N SER A 107 -4.00 11.26 7.46
CA SER A 107 -5.00 11.07 6.40
C SER A 107 -4.69 11.79 5.07
N SER A 108 -3.49 12.32 4.86
CA SER A 108 -3.10 13.05 3.65
C SER A 108 -1.82 12.51 3.00
N GLY A 109 -1.58 12.90 1.75
CA GLY A 109 -0.48 12.36 0.95
C GLY A 109 -0.78 10.96 0.39
N THR A 110 0.27 10.24 -0.01
CA THR A 110 0.16 8.90 -0.61
C THR A 110 -0.51 7.91 0.35
N PRO A 111 -1.69 7.34 -0.01
CA PRO A 111 -2.29 6.28 0.77
C PRO A 111 -1.50 4.98 0.62
N VAL A 112 -1.11 4.37 1.75
CA VAL A 112 -0.48 3.06 1.81
C VAL A 112 -1.47 2.03 2.34
N SER A 113 -1.72 1.01 1.54
CA SER A 113 -2.67 -0.08 1.83
C SER A 113 -1.97 -1.43 1.86
N CYS A 114 -2.54 -2.38 2.58
CA CYS A 114 -2.00 -3.72 2.73
C CYS A 114 -3.04 -4.77 2.36
N THR A 115 -2.56 -5.87 1.80
CA THR A 115 -3.36 -7.03 1.41
C THR A 115 -2.63 -8.32 1.74
N ASN A 116 -3.36 -9.40 2.01
CA ASN A 116 -2.78 -10.72 2.31
C ASN A 116 -2.59 -11.60 1.05
N GLY A 117 -2.58 -10.99 -0.13
CA GLY A 117 -2.47 -11.67 -1.41
C GLY A 117 -1.65 -10.87 -2.42
N TYR A 118 -1.69 -11.28 -3.68
CA TYR A 118 -1.10 -10.48 -4.76
C TYR A 118 -1.87 -9.17 -4.96
N VAL A 119 -1.14 -8.13 -5.35
CA VAL A 119 -1.68 -6.81 -5.63
C VAL A 119 -2.26 -6.79 -7.05
N ALA A 120 -3.59 -6.69 -7.14
CA ALA A 120 -4.27 -6.61 -8.43
C ALA A 120 -4.05 -5.25 -9.13
N GLY A 121 -4.07 -5.27 -10.47
CA GLY A 121 -3.99 -4.04 -11.27
C GLY A 121 -2.61 -3.37 -11.29
N CYS A 122 -1.54 -4.14 -11.01
CA CYS A 122 -0.15 -3.66 -11.07
C CYS A 122 0.56 -4.00 -12.40
N GLY A 123 -0.20 -4.37 -13.45
CA GLY A 123 0.38 -4.76 -14.75
C GLY A 123 0.99 -6.18 -14.80
N ILE A 124 1.19 -6.83 -13.64
CA ILE A 124 1.55 -8.25 -13.53
C ILE A 124 0.60 -8.97 -12.55
N SER A 125 0.47 -10.29 -12.70
CA SER A 125 -0.50 -11.10 -11.93
C SER A 125 -0.03 -11.50 -10.53
N ASN A 126 1.29 -11.50 -10.29
CA ASN A 126 1.91 -11.93 -9.04
C ASN A 126 2.66 -10.79 -8.33
N ALA A 127 2.23 -9.54 -8.54
CA ALA A 127 2.80 -8.39 -7.86
C ALA A 127 2.63 -8.52 -6.34
N VAL A 128 3.71 -8.34 -5.59
CA VAL A 128 3.68 -8.30 -4.12
C VAL A 128 3.70 -6.88 -3.57
N GLY A 129 3.91 -5.89 -4.42
CA GLY A 129 3.73 -4.49 -4.11
C GLY A 129 3.41 -3.73 -5.38
N CYS A 130 2.88 -2.54 -5.22
CA CYS A 130 2.69 -1.63 -6.34
C CYS A 130 2.61 -0.18 -5.88
N ASN A 131 3.30 0.68 -6.60
CA ASN A 131 3.14 2.12 -6.52
C ASN A 131 2.57 2.65 -7.84
N TRP A 132 1.39 3.25 -7.78
CA TRP A 132 0.76 3.85 -8.96
C TRP A 132 1.05 5.34 -9.02
N ASN A 133 1.38 5.83 -10.21
CA ASN A 133 1.54 7.25 -10.52
C ASN A 133 2.56 7.95 -9.60
N TYR A 134 3.69 7.32 -9.32
CA TYR A 134 4.78 7.91 -8.54
C TYR A 134 4.34 8.45 -7.16
N GLY A 135 3.53 7.66 -6.44
CA GLY A 135 3.00 8.00 -5.12
C GLY A 135 1.52 8.40 -5.11
N GLY A 136 0.78 8.15 -6.19
CA GLY A 136 -0.67 8.34 -6.20
C GLY A 136 -1.39 7.39 -5.22
N ARG A 137 -0.91 6.15 -5.11
CA ARG A 137 -1.25 5.19 -4.03
C ARG A 137 -0.24 4.05 -4.00
N ILE A 138 -0.11 3.41 -2.84
CA ILE A 138 0.76 2.24 -2.66
C ILE A 138 -0.06 1.08 -2.07
N ALA A 139 0.17 -0.14 -2.57
CA ALA A 139 -0.36 -1.37 -2.00
C ALA A 139 0.76 -2.36 -1.73
N LEU A 140 0.75 -2.99 -0.56
CA LEU A 140 1.79 -3.88 -0.06
C LEU A 140 1.19 -5.23 0.28
N SER A 141 1.81 -6.31 -0.20
CA SER A 141 1.44 -7.67 0.17
C SER A 141 2.11 -8.08 1.47
N THR A 142 1.33 -8.54 2.44
CA THR A 142 1.84 -9.09 3.70
C THR A 142 2.42 -10.51 3.55
N MET A 143 2.39 -11.08 2.34
CA MET A 143 3.00 -12.38 2.04
C MET A 143 4.54 -12.31 1.95
N VAL A 144 5.12 -11.11 1.80
CA VAL A 144 6.57 -10.92 1.73
C VAL A 144 7.18 -10.99 3.12
N ARG A 145 8.30 -11.73 3.23
CA ARG A 145 9.01 -11.92 4.49
C ARG A 145 9.65 -10.63 5.00
N ASP A 146 10.41 -9.93 4.16
CA ASP A 146 10.98 -8.61 4.51
C ASP A 146 10.04 -7.50 4.06
N PHE A 147 9.04 -7.22 4.90
CA PHE A 147 7.99 -6.25 4.60
C PHE A 147 8.52 -4.81 4.60
N ALA A 148 9.58 -4.54 5.38
CA ALA A 148 10.22 -3.23 5.38
C ALA A 148 10.95 -2.99 4.05
N LEU A 149 11.61 -4.01 3.48
CA LEU A 149 12.27 -3.91 2.18
C LEU A 149 11.26 -3.73 1.05
N LEU A 150 10.14 -4.48 1.10
CA LEU A 150 9.02 -4.26 0.20
C LEU A 150 8.52 -2.81 0.28
N SER A 151 8.31 -2.30 1.49
CA SER A 151 7.86 -0.93 1.69
C SER A 151 8.86 0.08 1.11
N ALA A 152 10.15 -0.11 1.33
CA ALA A 152 11.19 0.73 0.75
C ALA A 152 11.18 0.67 -0.78
N HIS A 153 11.07 -0.51 -1.37
CA HIS A 153 10.98 -0.68 -2.81
C HIS A 153 9.81 0.10 -3.40
N GLU A 154 8.61 -0.06 -2.83
CA GLU A 154 7.44 0.65 -3.34
C GLU A 154 7.52 2.17 -3.13
N PHE A 155 8.11 2.66 -2.04
CA PHE A 155 8.35 4.10 -1.90
C PHE A 155 9.39 4.61 -2.91
N GLY A 156 10.39 3.80 -3.27
CA GLY A 156 11.40 4.17 -4.26
C GLY A 156 10.80 4.48 -5.64
N HIS A 157 9.68 3.84 -5.97
CA HIS A 157 8.90 4.14 -7.19
C HIS A 157 8.28 5.54 -7.23
N ASN A 158 8.39 6.36 -6.18
CA ASN A 158 8.11 7.79 -6.30
C ASN A 158 9.12 8.52 -7.23
N TRP A 159 10.33 7.96 -7.42
CA TRP A 159 11.40 8.59 -8.19
C TRP A 159 12.11 7.68 -9.18
N TYR A 160 12.04 6.36 -8.98
CA TYR A 160 12.85 5.40 -9.72
C TYR A 160 12.01 4.28 -10.34
N ASP A 161 12.35 3.91 -11.57
CA ASP A 161 11.93 2.63 -12.13
C ASP A 161 12.74 1.48 -11.50
N HIS A 162 12.37 0.24 -11.84
CA HIS A 162 13.18 -0.92 -11.50
C HIS A 162 14.61 -0.78 -12.05
N SER A 163 15.60 -1.15 -11.23
CA SER A 163 17.01 -1.00 -11.56
C SER A 163 17.57 -2.12 -12.45
N ALA A 164 17.28 -3.38 -12.07
CA ALA A 164 17.63 -4.60 -12.79
C ALA A 164 16.83 -5.80 -12.27
N VAL A 165 16.85 -6.88 -13.03
CA VAL A 165 16.32 -8.18 -12.58
C VAL A 165 17.22 -8.75 -11.48
N GLY A 166 16.61 -9.20 -10.39
CA GLY A 166 17.30 -9.88 -9.28
C GLY A 166 16.63 -9.64 -7.94
N CYS A 167 17.24 -10.16 -6.88
CA CYS A 167 16.75 -9.97 -5.51
C CYS A 167 16.98 -8.55 -5.03
N ALA A 168 15.92 -7.94 -4.52
CA ALA A 168 15.98 -6.71 -3.76
C ALA A 168 16.83 -6.93 -2.49
N SER A 169 17.59 -5.91 -2.09
CA SER A 169 18.30 -5.93 -0.82
C SER A 169 18.59 -4.53 -0.34
N TRP A 170 18.89 -4.39 0.95
CA TRP A 170 19.23 -3.12 1.58
C TRP A 170 20.64 -2.58 1.27
N ASN A 171 21.43 -3.29 0.46
CA ASN A 171 22.84 -2.96 0.19
C ASN A 171 23.03 -1.59 -0.48
N SER A 172 22.07 -1.19 -1.32
CA SER A 172 22.11 0.10 -2.03
C SER A 172 20.72 0.48 -2.55
N ALA A 173 20.53 1.75 -2.91
CA ALA A 173 19.28 2.19 -3.54
C ALA A 173 19.01 1.45 -4.86
N TYR A 174 20.09 1.16 -5.60
CA TYR A 174 20.02 0.32 -6.79
C TYR A 174 19.52 -1.08 -6.47
N ASP A 175 20.01 -1.69 -5.39
CA ASP A 175 19.57 -3.03 -4.99
C ASP A 175 18.16 -3.05 -4.41
N VAL A 176 17.72 -2.02 -3.68
CA VAL A 176 16.33 -1.92 -3.20
C VAL A 176 15.36 -1.95 -4.39
N MET A 177 15.70 -1.31 -5.51
CA MET A 177 14.87 -1.22 -6.71
C MET A 177 14.96 -2.43 -7.65
N LYS A 178 15.58 -3.54 -7.26
CA LYS A 178 15.57 -4.77 -8.07
C LYS A 178 14.21 -5.46 -8.06
N THR A 179 13.86 -6.15 -9.14
CA THR A 179 12.48 -6.58 -9.43
C THR A 179 11.90 -7.70 -8.53
N GLN A 180 12.70 -8.41 -7.73
CA GLN A 180 12.23 -9.59 -7.00
C GLN A 180 12.40 -9.43 -5.49
N MET A 181 11.32 -9.70 -4.75
CA MET A 181 11.40 -9.89 -3.30
C MET A 181 11.81 -11.32 -2.99
N CYS A 182 12.96 -11.45 -2.33
CA CYS A 182 13.55 -12.68 -1.81
C CYS A 182 13.57 -12.59 -0.25
#